data_AF-A0A6B1EPC3-F1
#
_entry.id   AF-A0A6B1EPC3-F1
#
_cell.length_a   1.000
_cell.length_b   1.000
_cell.length_c   1.000
_cell.angle_alpha   90.00
_cell.angle_beta   90.00
_cell.angle_gamma   90.00
#
_symmetry.space_group_name_H-M   'P 1'
#
loop_
_entity.id
_entity.type
_entity.pdbx_description
1 polymer ?
#
loop_
_entity_poly.entity_id
_entity_poly.type
_entity_poly.pdbx_seq_one_letter_code
_entity_poly.pdbx_strand_id
1 'polypeptide(L)'
;MNTVIAPLGGLLGAILGGVLWAKYSQWTGHTAGFVAISIGVFTGAGMLLTGSRTLPQDTKTAWRIVGIGAAVFAVLGIFIGKYLDVQWNAVAQIAEQLRQENNMSLEQAMPIATTLFKGQSVWELMQTRMSRIDLLYGAVAAFIAFRIPNIQRLRNLFY
;
A
#
# COMPACT_ATOMS: atom_id res chain seq x y z
N MET A 1 25.25 0.79 17.01
CA MET A 1 24.51 0.97 15.73
C MET A 1 23.54 -0.19 15.60
N ASN A 2 22.23 -0.02 15.79
CA ASN A 2 21.26 -1.12 15.54
C ASN A 2 19.77 -0.67 15.54
N THR A 3 19.46 0.57 15.91
CA THR A 3 18.10 1.14 15.79
C THR A 3 17.78 1.63 14.36
N VAL A 4 18.76 1.63 13.46
CA VAL A 4 18.68 2.31 12.15
C VAL A 4 18.10 1.44 11.03
N ILE A 5 18.05 0.11 11.20
CA ILE A 5 17.69 -0.82 10.09
C ILE A 5 16.19 -1.14 10.08
N ALA A 6 15.51 -1.14 11.23
CA ALA A 6 14.07 -1.42 11.32
C ALA A 6 13.18 -0.54 10.39
N PRO A 7 13.42 0.79 10.30
CA PRO A 7 12.71 1.64 9.34
C PRO A 7 12.95 1.26 7.88
N LEU A 8 14.14 0.75 7.53
CA LEU A 8 14.45 0.34 6.16
C LEU A 8 13.66 -0.91 5.76
N GLY A 9 13.53 -1.89 6.65
CA GLY A 9 12.69 -3.07 6.39
C GLY A 9 11.22 -2.72 6.25
N GLY A 10 10.71 -1.80 7.10
CA GLY A 10 9.35 -1.28 6.98
C GLY A 10 9.10 -0.55 5.66
N LEU A 11 10.04 0.30 5.23
CA LEU A 11 9.98 1.04 3.97
C LEU A 11 10.01 0.09 2.76
N LEU A 12 10.92 -0.88 2.74
CA LEU A 12 10.99 -1.89 1.67
C LEU A 12 9.70 -2.70 1.58
N GLY A 13 9.15 -3.14 2.72
CA GLY A 13 7.87 -3.82 2.76
C GLY A 13 6.72 -2.96 2.23
N ALA A 14 6.73 -1.67 2.55
CA ALA A 14 5.73 -0.70 2.07
C ALA A 14 5.80 -0.49 0.55
N ILE A 15 7.01 -0.34 0.01
CA ILE A 15 7.24 -0.18 -1.44
C ILE A 15 6.83 -1.44 -2.19
N LEU A 16 7.31 -2.61 -1.75
CA LEU A 16 7.00 -3.89 -2.40
C LEU A 16 5.50 -4.18 -2.38
N GLY A 17 4.85 -3.97 -1.23
CA GLY A 17 3.40 -4.13 -1.12
C GLY A 17 2.63 -3.14 -2.01
N GLY A 18 3.07 -1.88 -2.09
CA GLY A 18 2.47 -0.87 -2.97
C GLY A 18 2.59 -1.22 -4.46
N VAL A 19 3.77 -1.69 -4.89
CA VAL A 19 4.01 -2.17 -6.26
C VAL A 19 3.12 -3.39 -6.58
N LEU A 20 3.03 -4.35 -5.65
CA LEU A 20 2.19 -5.53 -5.81
C LEU A 20 0.70 -5.17 -5.93
N TRP A 21 0.23 -4.18 -5.17
CA TRP A 21 -1.12 -3.64 -5.35
C TRP A 21 -1.32 -3.12 -6.76
N ALA A 22 -0.49 -2.18 -7.20
CA ALA A 22 -0.65 -1.57 -8.52
C ALA A 22 -0.59 -2.61 -9.66
N LYS A 23 0.27 -3.64 -9.53
CA LYS A 23 0.32 -4.77 -10.46
C LYS A 23 -0.89 -5.68 -10.42
N TYR A 24 -1.40 -5.99 -9.24
CA TYR A 24 -2.63 -6.78 -9.09
C TYR A 24 -3.82 -6.07 -9.74
N SER A 25 -3.96 -4.76 -9.52
CA SER A 25 -5.00 -3.94 -10.15
C SER A 25 -4.86 -3.93 -11.66
N GLN A 26 -3.63 -3.86 -12.18
CA GLN A 26 -3.34 -3.95 -13.61
C GLN A 26 -3.80 -5.29 -14.22
N TRP A 27 -3.57 -6.41 -13.53
CA TRP A 27 -3.90 -7.74 -14.05
C TRP A 27 -5.38 -8.09 -13.95
N THR A 28 -6.04 -7.64 -12.89
CA THR A 28 -7.42 -8.02 -12.61
C THR A 28 -8.43 -6.98 -13.08
N GLY A 29 -8.02 -5.75 -13.35
CA GLY A 29 -8.91 -4.64 -13.67
C GLY A 29 -9.79 -4.18 -12.50
N HIS A 30 -9.59 -4.73 -11.30
CA HIS A 30 -10.39 -4.44 -10.12
C HIS A 30 -9.54 -3.75 -9.04
N THR A 31 -10.11 -2.70 -8.43
CA THR A 31 -9.54 -2.06 -7.24
C THR A 31 -9.72 -2.96 -6.02
N ALA A 32 -8.71 -3.78 -5.74
CA ALA A 32 -8.74 -4.69 -4.62
C ALA A 32 -8.21 -4.02 -3.33
N GLY A 33 -9.11 -3.35 -2.60
CA GLY A 33 -8.80 -2.80 -1.27
C GLY A 33 -8.20 -3.85 -0.32
N PHE A 34 -8.54 -5.13 -0.45
CA PHE A 34 -7.94 -6.21 0.34
C PHE A 34 -6.42 -6.34 0.16
N VAL A 35 -5.86 -5.92 -0.99
CA VAL A 35 -4.41 -5.97 -1.23
C VAL A 35 -3.66 -5.01 -0.30
N ALA A 36 -4.32 -3.97 0.21
CA ALA A 36 -3.76 -3.12 1.27
C ALA A 36 -3.33 -3.94 2.51
N ILE A 37 -4.04 -5.03 2.83
CA ILE A 37 -3.67 -5.92 3.94
C ILE A 37 -2.27 -6.48 3.75
N SER A 38 -1.91 -6.86 2.51
CA SER A 38 -0.58 -7.38 2.20
C SER A 38 0.52 -6.35 2.48
N ILE A 39 0.27 -5.06 2.23
CA ILE A 39 1.18 -3.97 2.60
C ILE A 39 1.39 -3.97 4.11
N GLY A 40 0.31 -4.03 4.89
CA GLY A 40 0.40 -4.08 6.35
C GLY A 40 1.23 -5.26 6.86
N VAL A 41 1.04 -6.44 6.26
CA VAL A 41 1.82 -7.64 6.58
C VAL A 41 3.29 -7.47 6.23
N PHE A 42 3.61 -7.04 5.00
CA PHE A 42 4.99 -6.89 4.55
C PHE A 42 5.75 -5.81 5.33
N THR A 43 5.10 -4.68 5.61
CA THR A 43 5.70 -3.61 6.42
C THR A 43 5.92 -4.05 7.87
N GLY A 44 4.93 -4.70 8.49
CA GLY A 44 5.04 -5.19 9.86
C GLY A 44 6.09 -6.29 10.01
N ALA A 45 6.12 -7.25 9.07
CA ALA A 45 7.13 -8.30 9.03
C ALA A 45 8.53 -7.73 8.71
N GLY A 46 8.63 -6.80 7.76
CA GLY A 46 9.87 -6.13 7.41
C GLY A 46 10.48 -5.41 8.61
N MET A 47 9.68 -4.64 9.35
CA MET A 47 10.11 -4.01 10.60
C MET A 47 10.50 -5.01 11.69
N LEU A 48 9.76 -6.13 11.81
CA LEU A 48 10.08 -7.16 12.78
C LEU A 48 11.40 -7.86 12.46
N LEU A 49 11.65 -8.22 11.19
CA LEU A 49 12.85 -8.94 10.72
C LEU A 49 14.10 -8.09 10.74
N THR A 50 13.95 -6.78 10.53
CA THR A 50 15.05 -5.80 10.57
C THR A 50 15.18 -5.10 11.93
N GLY A 51 14.33 -5.48 12.87
CA GLY A 51 14.52 -5.17 14.29
C GLY A 51 15.88 -5.68 14.77
N SER A 52 16.45 -5.02 15.76
CA SER A 52 17.71 -5.50 16.33
C SER A 52 17.48 -6.50 17.45
N ARG A 53 18.30 -7.56 17.50
CA ARG A 53 18.46 -8.46 18.68
C ARG A 53 18.80 -7.70 19.97
N THR A 54 19.35 -6.48 19.85
CA THR A 54 19.75 -5.63 20.99
C THR A 54 18.59 -4.84 21.60
N LEU A 55 17.39 -4.86 20.99
CA LEU A 55 16.20 -4.32 21.64
C LEU A 55 15.84 -5.25 22.82
N PRO A 56 15.76 -4.74 24.06
CA PRO A 56 15.39 -5.60 25.18
C PRO A 56 13.99 -6.18 24.92
N GLN A 57 13.85 -7.51 25.01
CA GLN A 57 12.58 -8.19 24.71
C GLN A 57 11.44 -7.74 25.63
N ASP A 58 11.78 -7.27 26.84
CA ASP A 58 10.83 -6.86 27.88
C ASP A 58 10.38 -5.39 27.81
N THR A 59 11.06 -4.54 27.03
CA THR A 59 10.60 -3.14 26.89
C THR A 59 9.42 -3.07 25.92
N LYS A 60 8.22 -3.28 26.47
CA LYS A 60 6.93 -3.08 25.79
C LYS A 60 6.89 -1.72 25.06
N THR A 61 7.54 -0.70 25.60
CA THR A 61 7.61 0.65 25.03
C THR A 61 8.39 0.69 23.71
N ALA A 62 9.54 0.01 23.62
CA ALA A 62 10.39 0.05 22.43
C ALA A 62 9.71 -0.64 21.24
N TRP A 63 9.12 -1.81 21.46
CA TRP A 63 8.34 -2.52 20.43
C TRP A 63 7.05 -1.80 20.04
N ARG A 64 6.46 -1.02 20.95
CA ARG A 64 5.35 -0.12 20.61
C ARG A 64 5.77 0.93 19.60
N ILE A 65 6.94 1.56 19.79
CA ILE A 65 7.48 2.56 18.86
C ILE A 65 7.75 1.93 17.49
N VAL A 66 8.33 0.72 17.45
CA VAL A 66 8.50 -0.04 16.20
C VAL A 66 7.15 -0.30 15.53
N GLY A 67 6.15 -0.75 16.29
CA GLY A 67 4.79 -0.92 15.76
C GLY A 67 4.17 0.37 15.21
N ILE A 68 4.34 1.51 15.89
CA ILE A 68 3.86 2.81 15.41
C ILE A 68 4.55 3.17 14.09
N GLY A 69 5.87 2.99 14.03
CA GLY A 69 6.63 3.18 12.78
C GLY A 69 6.11 2.31 11.64
N ALA A 70 5.82 1.02 11.92
CA ALA A 70 5.29 0.11 10.93
C ALA A 70 3.92 0.56 10.40
N ALA A 71 3.04 1.07 11.27
CA ALA A 71 1.76 1.62 10.84
C ALA A 71 1.92 2.84 9.94
N VAL A 72 2.83 3.76 10.28
CA VAL A 72 3.13 4.94 9.45
C VAL A 72 3.65 4.51 8.08
N PHE A 73 4.60 3.58 8.02
CA PHE A 73 5.11 3.06 6.75
C PHE A 73 4.05 2.30 5.96
N ALA A 74 3.12 1.59 6.60
CA ALA A 74 2.03 0.92 5.90
C ALA A 74 1.09 1.95 5.25
N VAL A 75 0.77 3.04 5.94
CA VAL A 75 0.02 4.17 5.36
C VAL A 75 0.76 4.75 4.16
N LEU A 76 2.07 5.00 4.26
CA LEU A 76 2.87 5.45 3.13
C LEU A 76 2.86 4.45 1.96
N GLY A 77 2.97 3.15 2.25
CA GLY A 77 2.88 2.09 1.24
C GLY A 77 1.52 2.07 0.52
N ILE A 78 0.42 2.32 1.23
CA ILE A 78 -0.92 2.45 0.65
C ILE A 78 -0.97 3.65 -0.30
N PHE A 79 -0.43 4.80 0.11
CA PHE A 79 -0.36 5.98 -0.76
C PHE A 79 0.49 5.71 -2.02
N ILE A 80 1.64 5.07 -1.86
CA ILE A 80 2.50 4.66 -2.99
C ILE A 80 1.73 3.71 -3.91
N GLY A 81 1.06 2.69 -3.36
CA GLY A 81 0.29 1.73 -4.14
C GLY A 81 -0.83 2.38 -4.95
N LYS A 82 -1.62 3.28 -4.34
CA LYS A 82 -2.66 4.04 -5.04
C LYS A 82 -2.09 5.00 -6.08
N TYR A 83 -0.95 5.64 -5.79
CA TYR A 83 -0.29 6.51 -6.76
C TYR A 83 0.15 5.72 -7.99
N LEU A 84 0.80 4.58 -7.79
CA LEU A 84 1.24 3.69 -8.88
C LEU A 84 0.05 3.11 -9.65
N ASP A 85 -1.04 2.75 -8.97
CA ASP A 85 -2.28 2.30 -9.60
C ASP A 85 -2.86 3.35 -10.54
N VAL A 86 -2.90 4.62 -10.10
CA VAL A 86 -3.35 5.72 -10.97
C VAL A 86 -2.41 5.90 -12.16
N GLN A 87 -1.10 5.91 -11.95
CA GLN A 87 -0.14 6.09 -13.04
C GLN A 87 -0.18 4.98 -14.08
N TRP A 88 -0.42 3.73 -13.66
CA TRP A 88 -0.35 2.57 -14.56
C TRP A 88 -1.71 2.21 -15.17
N ASN A 89 -2.81 2.43 -14.44
CA ASN A 89 -4.10 1.87 -14.81
C ASN A 89 -5.17 2.93 -15.10
N ALA A 90 -4.95 4.21 -14.77
CA ALA A 90 -6.01 5.21 -14.89
C ALA A 90 -6.48 5.42 -16.33
N VAL A 91 -5.56 5.54 -17.29
CA VAL A 91 -5.89 5.74 -18.70
C VAL A 91 -6.70 4.56 -19.26
N ALA A 92 -6.27 3.33 -18.99
CA ALA A 92 -6.97 2.13 -19.45
C ALA A 92 -8.39 2.03 -18.88
N GLN A 93 -8.56 2.37 -17.59
CA GLN A 93 -9.88 2.36 -16.96
C GLN A 93 -10.79 3.49 -17.44
N ILE A 94 -10.26 4.69 -17.66
CA ILE A 94 -11.03 5.81 -18.25
C ILE A 94 -11.46 5.45 -19.67
N ALA A 95 -10.56 4.83 -20.46
CA ALA A 95 -10.89 4.38 -21.81
C ALA A 95 -12.00 3.32 -21.80
N GLU A 96 -11.94 2.36 -20.87
CA GLU A 96 -12.97 1.34 -20.71
C GLU A 96 -14.32 1.94 -20.26
N GLN A 97 -14.32 2.93 -19.36
CA GLN A 97 -15.53 3.67 -18.98
C GLN A 97 -16.13 4.40 -20.18
N LEU A 98 -15.32 5.15 -20.94
CA LEU A 98 -15.77 5.84 -22.15
C LEU A 98 -16.32 4.88 -23.21
N ARG A 99 -15.70 3.70 -23.35
CA ARG A 99 -16.15 2.63 -24.24
C ARG A 99 -17.56 2.17 -23.88
N GLN A 100 -17.82 1.95 -22.59
CA GLN A 100 -19.10 1.47 -22.08
C GLN A 100 -20.19 2.54 -22.10
N GLU A 101 -19.87 3.78 -21.72
CA GLU A 101 -20.84 4.88 -21.65
C GLU A 101 -21.23 5.40 -23.03
N ASN A 102 -20.29 5.45 -23.97
CA ASN A 102 -20.50 6.10 -25.27
C ASN A 102 -20.55 5.11 -26.46
N ASN A 103 -20.53 3.79 -26.20
CA ASN A 103 -20.53 2.74 -27.23
C ASN A 103 -19.47 2.96 -28.34
N MET A 104 -18.31 3.51 -27.98
CA MET A 104 -17.19 3.76 -28.90
C MET A 104 -16.17 2.62 -28.87
N SER A 105 -15.33 2.51 -29.90
CA SER A 105 -14.25 1.51 -29.90
C SER A 105 -13.12 1.90 -28.93
N LEU A 106 -12.36 0.92 -28.45
CA LEU A 106 -11.21 1.17 -27.55
C LEU A 106 -10.18 2.12 -28.20
N GLU A 107 -10.00 2.01 -29.51
CA GLU A 107 -9.10 2.86 -30.31
C GLU A 107 -9.53 4.33 -30.30
N GLN A 108 -10.84 4.60 -30.27
CA GLN A 108 -11.40 5.94 -30.16
C GLN A 108 -11.34 6.46 -28.72
N ALA A 109 -11.55 5.59 -27.74
CA ALA A 109 -11.58 5.95 -26.32
C ALA A 109 -10.18 6.27 -25.74
N MET A 110 -9.13 5.57 -26.17
CA MET A 110 -7.75 5.74 -25.68
C MET A 110 -7.18 7.16 -25.80
N PRO A 111 -7.26 7.85 -26.96
CA PRO A 111 -6.74 9.23 -27.08
C PRO A 111 -7.54 10.23 -26.23
N ILE A 112 -8.87 10.02 -26.10
CA ILE A 112 -9.73 10.84 -25.25
C ILE A 112 -9.36 10.63 -23.78
N ALA A 113 -9.24 9.38 -23.33
CA ALA A 113 -8.83 9.02 -21.98
C ALA A 113 -7.45 9.58 -21.61
N THR A 114 -6.49 9.56 -22.54
CA THR A 114 -5.16 10.13 -22.33
C THR A 114 -5.22 11.65 -22.14
N THR A 115 -6.08 12.33 -22.90
CA THR A 115 -6.28 13.78 -22.79
C THR A 115 -6.94 14.15 -21.46
N LEU A 116 -7.98 13.40 -21.06
CA LEU A 116 -8.65 13.57 -19.77
C LEU A 116 -7.69 13.33 -18.59
N PHE A 117 -6.89 12.26 -18.64
CA PHE A 117 -5.90 11.95 -17.61
C PHE A 117 -4.86 13.07 -17.46
N LYS A 118 -4.37 13.64 -18.57
CA LYS A 118 -3.42 14.77 -18.54
C LYS A 118 -4.04 16.07 -18.01
N GLY A 119 -5.36 16.23 -18.16
CA GLY A 119 -6.10 17.40 -17.68
C GLY A 119 -6.45 17.35 -16.18
N GLN A 120 -6.33 16.17 -15.54
CA GLN A 120 -6.63 15.99 -14.12
C GLN A 120 -5.36 15.84 -13.29
N SER A 121 -5.40 16.31 -12.04
CA SER A 121 -4.31 16.03 -11.12
C SER A 121 -4.35 14.56 -10.67
N VAL A 122 -3.16 13.97 -10.47
CA VAL A 122 -3.04 12.60 -9.93
C VAL A 122 -3.75 12.49 -8.58
N TRP A 123 -3.74 13.56 -7.79
CA TRP A 123 -4.41 13.64 -6.50
C TRP A 123 -5.94 13.56 -6.63
N GLU A 124 -6.56 14.31 -7.54
CA GLU A 124 -8.00 14.23 -7.80
C GLU A 124 -8.40 12.83 -8.28
N LEU A 125 -7.60 12.23 -9.14
CA LEU A 125 -7.81 10.85 -9.60
C LEU A 125 -7.72 9.85 -8.45
N MET A 126 -6.74 9.99 -7.56
CA MET A 126 -6.63 9.15 -6.36
C MET A 126 -7.86 9.30 -5.45
N GLN A 127 -8.32 10.54 -5.21
CA GLN A 127 -9.50 10.80 -4.37
C GLN A 127 -10.77 10.20 -4.96
N THR A 128 -11.00 10.38 -6.25
CA THR A 128 -12.18 9.86 -6.96
C THR A 128 -12.21 8.34 -6.94
N ARG A 129 -11.03 7.70 -6.93
CA ARG A 129 -10.84 6.25 -6.93
C ARG A 129 -10.68 5.66 -5.52
N MET A 130 -10.76 6.46 -4.47
CA MET A 130 -10.65 5.98 -3.09
C MET A 130 -12.04 5.72 -2.54
N SER A 131 -12.43 4.44 -2.48
CA SER A 131 -13.71 4.07 -1.89
C SER A 131 -13.62 4.09 -0.36
N ARG A 132 -14.76 4.20 0.33
CA ARG A 132 -14.84 4.02 1.79
C ARG A 132 -14.34 2.63 2.23
N ILE A 133 -14.46 1.63 1.36
CA ILE A 133 -13.99 0.28 1.59
C ILE A 133 -12.45 0.23 1.55
N ASP A 134 -11.82 0.98 0.65
CA ASP A 134 -10.35 1.10 0.59
C ASP A 134 -9.79 1.73 1.89
N LEU A 135 -10.50 2.71 2.45
CA LEU A 135 -10.14 3.31 3.74
C LEU A 135 -10.21 2.30 4.89
N LEU A 136 -11.27 1.47 4.93
CA LEU A 136 -11.40 0.40 5.93
C LEU A 136 -10.25 -0.60 5.83
N TYR A 137 -9.92 -1.06 4.61
CA TYR A 137 -8.79 -1.96 4.42
C TYR A 137 -7.44 -1.29 4.73
N GLY A 138 -7.30 0.00 4.46
CA GLY A 138 -6.13 0.77 4.86
C GLY A 138 -5.96 0.85 6.38
N ALA A 139 -7.06 1.04 7.12
CA ALA A 139 -7.04 1.01 8.57
C ALA A 139 -6.68 -0.38 9.12
N VAL A 140 -7.24 -1.44 8.52
CA VAL A 140 -6.89 -2.83 8.85
C VAL A 140 -5.41 -3.11 8.58
N ALA A 141 -4.88 -2.66 7.45
CA ALA A 141 -3.47 -2.80 7.09
C ALA A 141 -2.55 -2.10 8.09
N ALA A 142 -2.85 -0.86 8.47
CA ALA A 142 -2.10 -0.12 9.48
C ALA A 142 -2.14 -0.81 10.85
N PHE A 143 -3.31 -1.34 11.25
CA PHE A 143 -3.46 -2.12 12.48
C PHE A 143 -2.62 -3.40 12.45
N ILE A 144 -2.63 -4.13 11.33
CA ILE A 144 -1.82 -5.35 11.15
C ILE A 144 -0.32 -5.02 11.21
N ALA A 145 0.12 -3.98 10.51
CA ALA A 145 1.50 -3.52 10.54
C ALA A 145 1.95 -3.16 11.96
N PHE A 146 1.09 -2.46 12.72
CA PHE A 146 1.34 -2.18 14.14
C PHE A 146 1.41 -3.45 14.99
N ARG A 147 0.54 -4.42 14.72
CA ARG A 147 0.37 -5.58 15.58
C ARG A 147 1.53 -6.57 15.45
N ILE A 148 2.03 -6.80 14.24
CA ILE A 148 3.05 -7.83 13.95
C ILE A 148 4.31 -7.69 14.83
N PRO A 149 4.97 -6.51 14.91
CA PRO A 149 6.13 -6.31 15.79
C PRO A 149 5.81 -6.46 17.29
N ASN A 150 4.53 -6.32 17.67
CA ASN A 150 4.06 -6.38 19.05
C ASN A 150 3.58 -7.78 19.48
N ILE A 151 3.64 -8.80 18.61
CA ILE A 151 3.31 -10.17 18.99
C ILE A 151 4.53 -10.82 19.63
N GLN A 152 4.47 -11.08 20.93
CA GLN A 152 5.57 -11.66 21.69
C GLN A 152 6.02 -13.01 21.13
N ARG A 153 5.09 -13.89 20.73
CA ARG A 153 5.42 -15.17 20.10
C ARG A 153 6.25 -15.03 18.82
N LEU A 154 5.93 -14.04 17.97
CA LEU A 154 6.69 -13.78 16.75
C LEU A 154 8.08 -13.24 17.08
N ARG A 155 8.20 -12.35 18.07
CA ARG A 155 9.51 -11.87 18.51
C ARG A 155 10.41 -12.99 19.01
N ASN A 156 9.89 -13.88 19.86
CA ASN A 156 10.62 -15.01 20.40
C ASN A 156 11.06 -16.03 19.32
N LEU A 157 10.42 -16.02 18.15
CA LEU A 157 10.81 -16.88 17.03
C LEU A 157 12.03 -16.34 16.29
N PHE A 158 12.16 -15.01 16.18
CA PHE A 158 13.24 -14.35 15.43
C PHE A 158 14.43 -13.91 16.31
N TYR A 159 14.19 -13.75 17.63
CA TYR A 159 15.14 -13.26 18.63
C TYR A 159 15.15 -14.16 19.86
#